data_AF-A0A7K4H5A0-F1
#
_entry.id   AF-A0A7K4H5A0-F1
#
_cell.length_a   1.000
_cell.length_b   1.000
_cell.length_c   1.000
_cell.angle_alpha   90.00
_cell.angle_beta   90.00
_cell.angle_gamma   90.00
#
_symmetry.space_group_name_H-M   'P 1'
#
loop_
_entity.id
_entity.type
_entity.pdbx_description
1 polymer ?
#
loop_
_entity_poly.entity_id
_entity_poly.type
_entity_poly.pdbx_seq_one_letter_code
_entity_poly.pdbx_strand_id
1 'polypeptide(L)' 'MKQLTGIVIGAGSRGADAYGSYALAYPKELKFVSVAEPNTLRREKFAISHNIPKNYE' A
#
# COMPACT_ATOMS: atom_id res chain seq x y z
N MET A 1 10.05 8.21 16.66
CA MET A 1 10.03 6.80 16.22
C MET A 1 10.51 6.71 14.78
N LYS A 2 11.12 5.60 14.38
CA LYS A 2 11.56 5.35 12.99
C LYS A 2 10.34 4.88 12.17
N GLN A 3 10.13 5.47 11.00
CA GLN A 3 9.07 5.05 10.07
C GLN A 3 9.37 3.65 9.52
N LEU A 4 8.39 2.76 9.53
CA LEU A 4 8.46 1.44 8.92
C LEU A 4 8.08 1.51 7.44
N THR A 5 8.74 0.68 6.64
CA THR A 5 8.41 0.47 5.23
C THR A 5 7.93 -0.94 5.02
N GLY A 6 6.87 -1.12 4.24
CA GLY A 6 6.32 -2.43 3.93
C GLY A 6 5.95 -2.59 2.45
N ILE A 7 5.70 -3.83 2.07
CA ILE A 7 5.02 -4.17 0.81
C ILE A 7 3.71 -4.88 1.15
N VAL A 8 2.69 -4.71 0.30
CA VAL A 8 1.43 -5.45 0.44
C VAL A 8 1.35 -6.52 -0.64
N ILE A 9 1.09 -7.76 -0.22
CA ILE A 9 0.70 -8.85 -1.11
C ILE A 9 -0.78 -9.12 -0.84
N GLY A 10 -1.63 -8.67 -1.76
CA GLY A 10 -3.08 -8.73 -1.65
C GLY A 10 -3.70 -7.41 -1.17
N ALA A 11 -4.24 -6.61 -2.09
CA ALA A 11 -4.91 -5.32 -1.80
C ALA A 11 -6.43 -5.51 -1.55
N GLY A 12 -6.77 -6.53 -0.75
CA GLY A 12 -8.13 -6.79 -0.26
C GLY A 12 -8.39 -6.15 1.11
N SER A 13 -9.33 -6.69 1.89
CA SER A 13 -9.76 -6.10 3.17
C SER A 13 -8.63 -5.90 4.17
N ARG A 14 -7.70 -6.86 4.27
CA ARG A 14 -6.54 -6.72 5.17
C ARG A 14 -5.50 -5.75 4.61
N GLY A 15 -5.15 -5.90 3.34
CA GLY A 15 -4.11 -5.08 2.71
C GLY A 15 -4.52 -3.61 2.54
N ALA A 16 -5.66 -3.36 1.91
CA ALA A 16 -6.16 -2.02 1.61
C ALA A 16 -6.93 -1.41 2.79
N ASP A 17 -7.97 -2.10 3.28
CA ASP A 17 -8.93 -1.46 4.20
C ASP A 17 -8.41 -1.40 5.65
N ALA A 18 -7.59 -2.36 6.08
CA ALA A 18 -6.97 -2.35 7.40
C ALA A 18 -5.57 -1.70 7.38
N TYR A 19 -4.56 -2.38 6.84
CA TYR A 19 -3.18 -1.89 6.90
C TYR A 19 -2.95 -0.66 6.02
N GLY A 20 -3.53 -0.63 4.83
CA GLY A 20 -3.48 0.51 3.91
C GLY A 20 -4.06 1.77 4.56
N SER A 21 -5.31 1.70 5.03
CA SER A 21 -5.94 2.80 5.77
C SER A 21 -5.12 3.28 6.98
N TYR A 22 -4.51 2.35 7.74
CA TYR A 22 -3.62 2.71 8.84
C TYR A 22 -2.40 3.51 8.36
N ALA A 23 -1.71 3.05 7.31
CA ALA A 23 -0.56 3.75 6.76
C ALA A 23 -0.92 5.15 6.20
N LEU A 24 -2.15 5.34 5.71
CA LEU A 24 -2.65 6.65 5.29
C LEU A 24 -2.95 7.58 6.48
N ALA A 25 -3.50 7.05 7.57
CA ALA A 25 -3.82 7.82 8.77
C ALA A 25 -2.55 8.17 9.57
N TYR A 26 -1.55 7.29 9.56
CA TYR A 26 -0.31 7.43 10.35
C TYR A 26 0.93 7.37 9.45
N PRO A 27 1.11 8.33 8.51
CA PRO A 27 2.16 8.26 7.51
C PRO A 27 3.57 8.37 8.10
N LYS A 28 3.72 8.86 9.35
CA LYS A 28 5.02 8.89 10.05
C LYS A 28 5.42 7.53 10.63
N GLU A 29 4.49 6.57 10.70
CA GLU A 29 4.70 5.25 11.31
C GLU A 29 4.88 4.15 10.28
N LEU A 30 4.08 4.15 9.21
CA LEU A 30 4.10 3.12 8.17
C LEU A 30 3.95 3.73 6.78
N LYS A 31 4.80 3.29 5.84
CA LYS A 31 4.69 3.60 4.41
C LYS A 31 4.76 2.32 3.58
N PHE A 32 3.80 2.14 2.69
CA PHE A 32 3.89 1.08 1.68
C PHE A 32 4.68 1.57 0.47
N VAL A 33 5.61 0.75 0.00
CA VAL A 33 6.49 1.06 -1.13
C VAL A 33 6.24 0.18 -2.35
N SER A 34 5.46 -0.90 -2.21
CA SER A 34 5.06 -1.77 -3.32
C SER A 34 3.77 -2.53 -3.01
N VAL A 35 3.07 -2.96 -4.06
CA VAL A 35 1.86 -3.77 -3.99
C VAL A 35 1.83 -4.84 -5.08
N ALA A 36 1.60 -6.08 -4.67
CA ALA A 36 1.28 -7.21 -5.55
C ALA A 36 -0.19 -7.61 -5.34
N GLU A 37 -1.01 -7.55 -6.39
CA GLU A 37 -2.44 -7.88 -6.32
C GLU A 37 -2.89 -8.33 -7.71
N PRO A 38 -3.59 -9.47 -7.90
CA PRO A 38 -4.04 -9.91 -9.22
C PRO A 38 -5.09 -8.97 -9.85
N ASN A 39 -6.01 -8.40 -9.06
CA ASN A 39 -7.01 -7.50 -9.60
C ASN A 39 -6.40 -6.11 -9.91
N THR A 40 -6.31 -5.77 -11.20
CA THR A 40 -5.70 -4.51 -11.66
C THR A 40 -6.34 -3.27 -11.04
N LEU A 41 -7.66 -3.21 -10.92
CA LEU A 41 -8.34 -2.06 -10.33
C LEU A 41 -7.96 -1.87 -8.85
N ARG A 42 -7.89 -2.97 -8.08
CA ARG A 42 -7.44 -2.92 -6.68
C ARG A 42 -5.97 -2.52 -6.56
N ARG A 43 -5.12 -3.10 -7.40
CA ARG A 43 -3.68 -2.81 -7.45
C ARG A 43 -3.42 -1.34 -7.74
N GLU A 44 -4.07 -0.79 -8.76
CA GLU A 44 -3.92 0.62 -9.16
C GLU A 44 -4.47 1.57 -8.11
N LYS A 45 -5.66 1.30 -7.56
CA LYS A 45 -6.24 2.11 -6.48
C LYS A 45 -5.29 2.18 -5.29
N PHE A 46 -4.76 1.04 -4.85
CA PHE A 46 -3.81 1.00 -3.74
C PHE A 46 -2.52 1.76 -4.06
N ALA A 47 -1.95 1.55 -5.25
CA ALA A 47 -0.73 2.23 -5.65
C ALA A 47 -0.90 3.76 -5.68
N ILE A 48 -2.02 4.25 -6.22
CA ILE A 48 -2.34 5.68 -6.24
C ILE A 48 -2.49 6.23 -4.82
N SER A 49 -3.28 5.58 -3.96
CA SER A 49 -3.49 6.03 -2.57
C SER A 49 -2.19 6.11 -1.77
N HIS A 50 -1.25 5.19 -2.01
CA HIS A 50 0.01 5.10 -1.30
C HIS A 50 1.20 5.79 -2.01
N ASN A 51 0.97 6.47 -3.14
CA ASN A 51 2.02 7.06 -3.96
C ASN A 51 3.12 6.06 -4.35
N ILE A 52 2.72 4.82 -4.67
CA ILE A 52 3.62 3.78 -5.15
C ILE A 52 3.82 4.00 -6.66
N PRO A 53 5.06 4.20 -7.12
CA PRO A 53 5.37 4.39 -8.53
C PRO A 53 4.96 3.18 -9.39
N LYS A 54 4.57 3.39 -10.66
CA LYS A 54 4.17 2.33 -11.61
C LYS A 54 5.34 1.57 -12.25
N ASN A 55 6.57 1.83 -11.82
CA ASN A 55 7.77 1.15 -12.29
C ASN A 55 7.78 -0.28 -11.73
N TYR A 56 7.20 -1.19 -12.50
CA TYR A 56 7.24 -2.64 -12.30
C TYR A 56 8.44 -3.26 -13.05
N GLU A 57 9.61 -2.61 -13.01
CA GLU A 57 10.86 -3.21 -13.53
C GLU A 57 11.43 -4.22 -12.55
#